data_AF-A0A6A6JBQ8-F1
#
_entry.id   AF-A0A6A6JBQ8-F1
#
_cell.length_a   1.000
_cell.length_b   1.000
_cell.length_c   1.000
_cell.angle_alpha   90.00
_cell.angle_beta   90.00
_cell.angle_gamma   90.00
#
_symmetry.space_group_name_H-M   'P 1'
#
loop_
_entity.id
_entity.type
_entity.pdbx_description
1 polymer ?
#
loop_
_entity_poly.entity_id
_entity_poly.type
_entity_poly.pdbx_seq_one_letter_code
_entity_poly.pdbx_strand_id
1 'polypeptide(L)'
;MPRLRTTPQHTSLTKLYTRTRLRIMGSIPPPPSKPVKVLMLHGYTQSGPLFRAKTRALEKNLQKAFPAGITLHYPTAPIRLAPADVPFAVSNNTEGGDKEETEAWAWWRRKGDGTPYVYEGLEKGLAHIAEVLKTEGPFDGVIGFSQGGCAAGMLASLLDPGRREAFQAAQQNGGIPYPEAFEKDTEEGKAQIHPPLKFAVSYSGFAPVDTPFYQAFYEPKIKTPVLHFLGTLDTVVEEARSLALVKACENSEGRVVYHPGGHFLPSSQKAPVSALIAFMKEVLHNVEPRNEKEDSVEGMDVPF
;
A
#
# COMPACT_ATOMS: atom_id res chain seq x y z
N MET A 1 -7.87 11.17 -62.74
CA MET A 1 -8.32 10.74 -61.40
C MET A 1 -7.64 9.41 -61.04
N PRO A 2 -6.45 9.40 -60.43
CA PRO A 2 -5.83 8.17 -59.95
C PRO A 2 -6.13 7.92 -58.46
N ARG A 3 -6.45 6.66 -58.12
CA ARG A 3 -6.75 6.17 -56.77
C ARG A 3 -5.47 6.16 -55.91
N LEU A 4 -5.52 6.81 -54.75
CA LEU A 4 -4.52 6.68 -53.69
C LEU A 4 -4.69 5.32 -52.98
N ARG A 5 -3.67 4.46 -53.09
CA ARG A 5 -3.48 3.32 -52.17
C ARG A 5 -2.65 3.83 -50.99
N THR A 6 -3.22 3.84 -49.80
CA THR A 6 -2.50 4.09 -48.55
C THR A 6 -1.93 2.78 -48.03
N THR A 7 -0.60 2.66 -48.00
CA THR A 7 0.12 1.65 -47.21
C THR A 7 0.08 2.02 -45.72
N PRO A 8 -0.11 1.07 -44.79
CA PRO A 8 -0.05 1.37 -43.36
C PRO A 8 1.42 1.59 -42.97
N GLN A 9 1.70 2.73 -42.34
CA GLN A 9 2.99 3.01 -41.74
C GLN A 9 3.24 2.04 -40.58
N HIS A 10 4.32 1.29 -40.71
CA HIS A 10 4.87 0.38 -39.72
C HIS A 10 5.26 1.19 -38.48
N THR A 11 4.44 1.19 -37.42
CA THR A 11 4.80 1.76 -36.13
C THR A 11 5.88 0.89 -35.47
N SER A 12 7.10 1.41 -35.44
CA SER A 12 8.28 0.82 -34.80
C SER A 12 8.05 0.58 -33.30
N LEU A 13 8.26 -0.67 -32.86
CA LEU A 13 8.06 -1.21 -31.51
C LEU A 13 9.09 -0.75 -30.44
N THR A 14 9.62 0.48 -30.51
CA THR A 14 10.86 0.83 -29.77
C THR A 14 10.74 1.99 -28.77
N LYS A 15 9.55 2.30 -28.25
CA LYS A 15 9.38 3.36 -27.23
C LYS A 15 8.43 2.96 -26.09
N LEU A 16 8.73 1.86 -25.42
CA LEU A 16 8.13 1.57 -24.10
C LEU A 16 8.86 2.41 -23.03
N TYR A 17 8.47 3.68 -22.90
CA TYR A 17 8.98 4.55 -21.84
C TYR A 17 8.41 4.09 -20.49
N THR A 18 9.29 3.70 -19.55
CA THR A 18 8.98 3.64 -18.12
C THR A 18 8.57 5.04 -17.67
N ARG A 19 7.26 5.29 -17.56
CA ARG A 19 6.73 6.60 -17.16
C ARG A 19 6.80 6.72 -15.64
N THR A 20 8.00 6.84 -15.08
CA THR A 20 8.19 7.16 -13.67
C THR A 20 7.96 8.66 -13.49
N ARG A 21 6.74 9.07 -13.11
CA ARG A 21 6.53 10.41 -12.55
C ARG A 21 6.75 10.31 -11.05
N LEU A 22 8.02 10.25 -10.62
CA LEU A 22 8.39 10.46 -9.23
C LEU A 22 9.05 11.83 -9.15
N ARG A 23 8.38 12.79 -8.53
CA ARG A 23 8.92 14.15 -8.37
C ARG A 23 9.82 14.17 -7.14
N ILE A 24 11.05 13.65 -7.27
CA ILE A 24 12.08 13.86 -6.24
C ILE A 24 12.60 15.30 -6.45
N MET A 25 12.01 16.28 -5.77
CA MET A 25 12.57 17.64 -5.74
C MET A 25 13.74 17.65 -4.75
N GLY A 26 14.98 17.60 -5.24
CA GLY A 26 16.20 17.71 -4.43
C GLY A 26 16.99 16.41 -4.26
N SER A 27 18.11 16.49 -3.54
CA SER A 27 18.88 15.32 -3.11
C SER A 27 18.03 14.43 -2.19
N ILE A 28 18.08 13.11 -2.37
CA ILE A 28 17.40 12.16 -1.49
C ILE A 28 17.88 12.42 -0.05
N PRO A 29 16.97 12.68 0.92
CA PRO A 29 17.37 12.93 2.30
C PRO A 29 18.19 11.78 2.89
N PRO A 30 19.03 12.03 3.91
CA PRO A 30 19.71 10.96 4.62
C PRO A 30 18.70 9.96 5.21
N PRO A 31 19.10 8.69 5.44
CA PRO A 31 18.25 7.76 6.17
C PRO A 31 17.94 8.30 7.58
N PRO A 32 16.77 7.96 8.15
CA PRO A 32 16.43 8.36 9.52
C PRO A 32 17.43 7.78 10.53
N SER A 33 17.58 8.48 11.64
CA SER A 33 18.48 8.10 12.74
C SER A 33 17.89 7.01 13.63
N LYS A 34 16.56 6.80 13.58
CA LYS A 34 15.83 5.82 14.37
C LYS A 34 15.45 4.57 13.55
N PRO A 35 15.36 3.39 14.20
CA PRO A 35 14.85 2.19 13.55
C PRO A 35 13.42 2.39 13.02
N VAL A 36 13.11 1.78 11.87
CA VAL A 36 11.80 1.86 11.22
C VAL A 36 11.03 0.55 11.38
N LYS A 37 9.75 0.58 11.78
CA LYS A 37 8.89 -0.60 11.84
C LYS A 37 7.82 -0.54 10.76
N VAL A 38 7.73 -1.56 9.90
CA VAL A 38 6.82 -1.58 8.74
C VAL A 38 5.93 -2.81 8.78
N LEU A 39 4.62 -2.58 8.62
CA LEU A 39 3.62 -3.64 8.48
C LEU A 39 3.52 -4.07 7.01
N MET A 40 3.58 -5.38 6.74
CA MET A 40 3.58 -5.96 5.40
C MET A 40 2.31 -6.78 5.15
N LEU A 41 1.41 -6.30 4.29
CA LEU A 41 0.11 -6.94 4.04
C LEU A 41 0.11 -7.69 2.69
N HIS A 42 -0.08 -9.01 2.74
CA HIS A 42 -0.05 -9.87 1.56
C HIS A 42 -1.33 -9.77 0.70
N GLY A 43 -1.26 -10.27 -0.54
CA GLY A 43 -2.40 -10.33 -1.47
C GLY A 43 -3.34 -11.51 -1.21
N TYR A 44 -4.45 -11.56 -1.95
CA TYR A 44 -5.39 -12.69 -1.93
C TYR A 44 -4.66 -14.01 -2.28
N THR A 45 -5.07 -15.13 -1.70
CA THR A 45 -4.43 -16.46 -1.83
C THR A 45 -2.97 -16.53 -1.41
N GLN A 46 -2.51 -15.65 -0.52
CA GLN A 46 -1.16 -15.67 0.04
C GLN A 46 -1.20 -15.81 1.56
N SER A 47 -0.03 -15.88 2.18
CA SER A 47 0.17 -15.87 3.64
C SER A 47 1.32 -14.93 3.99
N GLY A 48 1.46 -14.58 5.27
CA GLY A 48 2.59 -13.79 5.77
C GLY A 48 3.96 -14.42 5.41
N PRO A 49 4.20 -15.71 5.73
CA PRO A 49 5.43 -16.41 5.36
C PRO A 49 5.71 -16.41 3.85
N LEU A 50 4.69 -16.68 3.01
CA LEU A 50 4.86 -16.65 1.55
C LEU A 50 5.19 -15.26 1.04
N PHE A 51 4.54 -14.22 1.59
CA PHE A 51 4.81 -12.84 1.19
C PHE A 51 6.23 -12.40 1.59
N ARG A 52 6.68 -12.77 2.80
CA ARG A 52 8.08 -12.57 3.22
C ARG A 52 9.07 -13.26 2.28
N ALA A 53 8.81 -14.52 1.91
CA ALA A 53 9.66 -15.24 0.96
C ALA A 53 9.75 -14.51 -0.40
N LYS A 54 8.62 -14.05 -0.94
CA LYS A 54 8.55 -13.30 -2.21
C LYS A 54 9.21 -11.92 -2.15
N THR A 55 9.27 -11.31 -0.98
CA THR A 55 9.82 -9.96 -0.76
C THR A 55 11.20 -9.95 -0.12
N ARG A 56 11.86 -11.12 0.02
CA ARG A 56 13.19 -11.23 0.63
C ARG A 56 14.26 -10.35 -0.02
N ALA A 57 14.20 -10.17 -1.34
CA ALA A 57 15.12 -9.25 -2.04
C ALA A 57 14.87 -7.79 -1.64
N LEU A 58 13.60 -7.39 -1.47
CA LEU A 58 13.24 -6.06 -1.00
C LEU A 58 13.70 -5.85 0.44
N GLU A 59 13.47 -6.81 1.33
CA GLU A 59 13.91 -6.77 2.73
C GLU A 59 15.40 -6.46 2.86
N LYS A 60 16.25 -7.15 2.09
CA LYS A 60 17.70 -6.90 2.06
C LYS A 60 18.06 -5.50 1.56
N ASN A 61 17.37 -5.00 0.53
CA ASN A 61 17.61 -3.66 0.01
C ASN A 61 17.20 -2.58 1.02
N LEU A 62 16.08 -2.78 1.73
CA LEU A 62 15.64 -1.89 2.80
C LEU A 62 16.62 -1.91 3.98
N GLN A 63 17.05 -3.08 4.45
CA GLN A 63 18.06 -3.19 5.52
C GLN A 63 19.35 -2.44 5.18
N LYS A 64 19.80 -2.51 3.92
CA LYS A 64 20.96 -1.75 3.45
C LYS A 64 20.70 -0.24 3.42
N ALA A 65 19.48 0.18 3.09
CA ALA A 65 19.13 1.58 2.92
C ALA A 65 18.84 2.32 4.25
N PHE A 66 18.49 1.58 5.30
CA PHE A 66 18.12 2.07 6.63
C PHE A 66 19.07 1.50 7.70
N PRO A 67 20.30 2.04 7.84
CA PRO A 67 21.35 1.47 8.70
C PRO A 67 21.03 1.54 10.20
N ALA A 68 20.14 2.45 10.63
CA ALA A 68 19.60 2.48 12.00
C ALA A 68 18.70 1.28 12.32
N GLY A 69 18.33 0.47 11.32
CA GLY A 69 17.49 -0.70 11.44
C GLY A 69 16.14 -0.52 10.76
N ILE A 70 15.64 -1.61 10.18
CA ILE A 70 14.26 -1.71 9.69
C ILE A 70 13.72 -3.10 9.96
N THR A 71 12.53 -3.16 10.57
CA THR A 71 11.84 -4.39 10.91
C THR A 71 10.57 -4.50 10.08
N LEU A 72 10.40 -5.64 9.40
CA LEU A 72 9.24 -5.92 8.56
C LEU A 72 8.37 -6.99 9.21
N HIS A 73 7.10 -6.68 9.47
CA HIS A 73 6.16 -7.59 10.12
C HIS A 73 5.14 -8.14 9.11
N TYR A 74 5.05 -9.47 8.98
CA TYR A 74 4.27 -10.15 7.95
C TYR A 74 3.14 -11.00 8.58
N PRO A 75 2.03 -10.40 9.03
CA PRO A 75 0.89 -11.18 9.50
C PRO A 75 0.24 -11.98 8.36
N THR A 76 -0.38 -13.10 8.71
CA THR A 76 -1.26 -13.85 7.80
C THR A 76 -2.69 -13.41 8.03
N ALA A 77 -3.40 -13.08 6.95
CA ALA A 77 -4.78 -12.66 7.00
C ALA A 77 -5.69 -13.73 7.63
N PRO A 78 -6.79 -13.36 8.30
CA PRO A 78 -7.51 -14.30 9.18
C PRO A 78 -8.47 -15.25 8.46
N ILE A 79 -8.77 -15.01 7.17
CA ILE A 79 -9.75 -15.81 6.44
C ILE A 79 -9.03 -16.83 5.58
N ARG A 80 -9.11 -18.10 5.99
CA ARG A 80 -8.70 -19.21 5.13
C ARG A 80 -9.67 -19.39 3.98
N LEU A 81 -9.13 -19.62 2.78
CA LEU A 81 -9.88 -19.80 1.55
C LEU A 81 -10.09 -21.29 1.27
N ALA A 82 -11.33 -21.64 0.90
CA ALA A 82 -11.65 -22.95 0.36
C ALA A 82 -11.23 -23.01 -1.13
N PRO A 83 -11.08 -24.21 -1.71
CA PRO A 83 -10.78 -24.35 -3.14
C PRO A 83 -11.75 -23.58 -4.06
N ALA A 84 -13.03 -23.46 -3.67
CA ALA A 84 -14.05 -22.72 -4.41
C ALA A 84 -13.85 -21.18 -4.40
N ASP A 85 -13.07 -20.66 -3.44
CA ASP A 85 -12.78 -19.23 -3.31
C ASP A 85 -11.58 -18.79 -4.18
N VAL A 86 -10.80 -19.74 -4.72
CA VAL A 86 -9.56 -19.46 -5.46
C VAL A 86 -9.88 -19.24 -6.95
N PRO A 87 -9.66 -18.03 -7.51
CA PRO A 87 -9.95 -17.75 -8.91
C PRO A 87 -8.96 -18.50 -9.80
N PHE A 88 -9.42 -19.59 -10.42
CA PHE A 88 -8.63 -20.58 -11.16
C PHE A 88 -7.57 -21.26 -10.29
N ALA A 89 -7.53 -22.59 -10.34
CA ALA A 89 -6.53 -23.38 -9.62
C ALA A 89 -5.14 -22.85 -9.94
N VAL A 90 -4.51 -22.18 -8.96
CA VAL A 90 -3.07 -21.93 -8.99
C VAL A 90 -2.46 -23.31 -9.20
N SER A 91 -1.96 -23.55 -10.40
CA SER A 91 -1.43 -24.85 -10.81
C SER A 91 -0.11 -25.08 -10.07
N ASN A 92 -0.21 -25.40 -8.78
CA ASN A 92 0.86 -26.07 -8.09
C ASN A 92 0.80 -27.52 -8.54
N ASN A 93 1.64 -27.84 -9.53
CA ASN A 93 2.06 -29.22 -9.75
C ASN A 93 2.81 -29.69 -8.50
N THR A 94 2.08 -30.17 -7.51
CA THR A 94 2.58 -31.12 -6.52
C THR A 94 1.81 -32.42 -6.75
N GLU A 95 2.33 -33.23 -7.69
CA GLU A 95 2.04 -34.65 -7.70
C GLU A 95 2.61 -35.25 -6.41
N GLY A 96 1.76 -35.41 -5.41
CA GLY A 96 2.12 -35.99 -4.12
C GLY A 96 0.89 -36.01 -3.24
N GLY A 97 0.28 -37.19 -3.12
CA GLY A 97 -0.93 -37.38 -2.34
C GLY A 97 -0.70 -37.07 -0.86
N ASP A 98 -1.31 -35.99 -0.41
CA ASP A 98 -1.98 -35.82 0.87
C ASP A 98 -2.97 -34.67 0.70
N LYS A 99 -4.06 -34.63 1.48
CA LYS A 99 -5.03 -33.53 1.44
C LYS A 99 -4.37 -32.27 2.01
N GLU A 100 -3.47 -31.67 1.26
CA GLU A 100 -2.72 -30.49 1.66
C GLU A 100 -3.69 -29.31 1.74
N GLU A 101 -3.93 -28.92 2.97
CA GLU A 101 -4.97 -28.03 3.41
C GLU A 101 -4.63 -26.63 2.88
N THR A 102 -5.34 -26.12 1.87
CA THR A 102 -4.96 -24.91 1.09
C THR A 102 -4.39 -23.78 1.96
N GLU A 103 -3.10 -23.45 1.79
CA GLU A 103 -2.40 -22.32 2.45
C GLU A 103 -2.77 -20.94 1.85
N ALA A 104 -4.01 -20.80 1.41
CA ALA A 104 -4.52 -19.60 0.75
C ALA A 104 -5.34 -18.79 1.75
N TRP A 105 -4.91 -17.55 2.01
CA TRP A 105 -5.58 -16.65 2.96
C TRP A 105 -6.00 -15.34 2.31
N ALA A 106 -6.97 -14.68 2.94
CA ALA A 106 -7.51 -13.40 2.51
C ALA A 106 -7.88 -12.50 3.68
N TRP A 107 -7.82 -11.19 3.45
CA TRP A 107 -8.30 -10.17 4.38
C TRP A 107 -9.82 -10.07 4.37
N TRP A 108 -10.43 -10.31 3.20
CA TRP A 108 -11.88 -10.38 2.97
C TRP A 108 -12.15 -11.18 1.68
N ARG A 109 -13.39 -11.59 1.45
CA ARG A 109 -13.83 -12.17 0.17
C ARG A 109 -14.73 -11.19 -0.56
N ARG A 110 -14.62 -11.10 -1.89
CA ARG A 110 -15.59 -10.34 -2.69
C ARG A 110 -16.82 -11.22 -2.92
N LYS A 111 -18.00 -10.72 -2.56
CA LYS A 111 -19.28 -11.37 -2.81
C LYS A 111 -20.11 -10.50 -3.74
N GLY A 112 -20.61 -11.13 -4.80
CA GLY A 112 -21.25 -10.45 -5.94
C GLY A 112 -20.29 -10.30 -7.12
N ASP A 113 -20.78 -10.68 -8.30
CA ASP A 113 -20.14 -10.53 -9.60
C ASP A 113 -20.38 -9.13 -10.20
N GLY A 114 -21.53 -8.53 -9.90
CA GLY A 114 -21.91 -7.18 -10.31
C GLY A 114 -21.56 -6.07 -9.31
N THR A 115 -22.27 -4.96 -9.49
CA THR A 115 -22.15 -3.73 -8.71
C THR A 115 -23.53 -3.35 -8.16
N PRO A 116 -23.67 -3.02 -6.87
CA PRO A 116 -22.63 -3.01 -5.84
C PRO A 116 -22.26 -4.44 -5.40
N TYR A 117 -21.01 -4.63 -4.98
CA TYR A 117 -20.54 -5.86 -4.35
C TYR A 117 -20.11 -5.59 -2.89
N VAL A 118 -20.02 -6.65 -2.08
CA VAL A 118 -19.59 -6.53 -0.68
C VAL A 118 -18.30 -7.32 -0.41
N TYR A 119 -17.50 -6.82 0.52
CA TYR A 119 -16.34 -7.48 1.09
C TYR A 119 -16.76 -8.24 2.35
N GLU A 120 -17.12 -9.50 2.17
CA GLU A 120 -17.48 -10.42 3.24
C GLU A 120 -16.25 -10.71 4.10
N GLY A 121 -16.33 -10.47 5.41
CA GLY A 121 -15.23 -10.66 6.34
C GLY A 121 -14.25 -9.48 6.43
N LEU A 122 -14.54 -8.33 5.81
CA LEU A 122 -13.72 -7.13 5.94
C LEU A 122 -13.52 -6.73 7.41
N GLU A 123 -14.57 -6.83 8.22
CA GLU A 123 -14.53 -6.57 9.66
C GLU A 123 -13.53 -7.48 10.38
N LYS A 124 -13.44 -8.75 9.99
CA LYS A 124 -12.46 -9.70 10.56
C LYS A 124 -11.04 -9.35 10.13
N GLY A 125 -10.84 -9.03 8.84
CA GLY A 125 -9.55 -8.61 8.32
C GLY A 125 -9.03 -7.35 9.03
N LEU A 126 -9.88 -6.33 9.15
CA LEU A 126 -9.56 -5.09 9.85
C LEU A 126 -9.32 -5.30 11.34
N ALA A 127 -10.13 -6.12 12.02
CA ALA A 127 -9.92 -6.45 13.43
C ALA A 127 -8.59 -7.18 13.66
N HIS A 128 -8.19 -8.08 12.75
CA HIS A 128 -6.89 -8.74 12.83
C HIS A 128 -5.73 -7.77 12.63
N ILE A 129 -5.83 -6.85 11.66
CA ILE A 129 -4.83 -5.78 11.48
C ILE A 129 -4.74 -4.93 12.75
N ALA A 130 -5.88 -4.51 13.31
CA ALA A 130 -5.93 -3.73 14.54
C ALA A 130 -5.25 -4.44 15.71
N GLU A 131 -5.43 -5.76 15.84
CA GLU A 131 -4.75 -6.56 16.86
C GLU A 131 -3.23 -6.57 16.67
N VAL A 132 -2.76 -6.71 15.43
CA VAL A 132 -1.33 -6.58 15.10
C VAL A 132 -0.80 -5.18 15.43
N LEU A 133 -1.55 -4.10 15.17
CA LEU A 133 -1.14 -2.74 15.55
C LEU A 133 -1.01 -2.59 17.08
N LYS A 134 -1.91 -3.20 17.85
CA LYS A 134 -1.91 -3.11 19.32
C LYS A 134 -0.76 -3.90 19.94
N THR A 135 -0.48 -5.09 19.42
CA THR A 135 0.51 -6.03 19.99
C THR A 135 1.92 -5.81 19.47
N GLU A 136 2.04 -5.42 18.21
CA GLU A 136 3.32 -5.27 17.51
C GLU A 136 3.59 -3.82 17.07
N GLY A 137 2.73 -2.87 17.41
CA GLY A 137 2.99 -1.46 17.12
C GLY A 137 4.00 -0.81 18.09
N PRO A 138 4.26 0.50 17.91
CA PRO A 138 3.79 1.30 16.80
C PRO A 138 4.56 1.01 15.49
N PHE A 139 3.87 1.07 14.37
CA PHE A 139 4.42 0.99 13.01
C PHE A 139 4.58 2.40 12.43
N ASP A 140 5.69 2.64 11.74
CA ASP A 140 5.93 3.88 11.00
C ASP A 140 5.16 3.91 9.68
N GLY A 141 4.97 2.75 9.06
CA GLY A 141 4.25 2.66 7.79
C GLY A 141 3.78 1.26 7.45
N VAL A 142 3.03 1.19 6.36
CA VAL A 142 2.46 -0.07 5.83
C VAL A 142 2.82 -0.24 4.36
N ILE A 143 3.16 -1.46 3.96
CA ILE A 143 3.37 -1.85 2.56
C ILE A 143 2.44 -3.02 2.25
N GLY A 144 1.62 -2.87 1.22
CA GLY A 144 0.66 -3.89 0.81
C GLY A 144 0.76 -4.29 -0.65
N PHE A 145 0.45 -5.54 -0.96
CA PHE A 145 0.32 -6.06 -2.33
C PHE A 145 -1.12 -6.49 -2.64
N SER A 146 -1.66 -6.12 -3.81
CA SER A 146 -2.98 -6.53 -4.30
C SER A 146 -4.09 -6.22 -3.27
N GLN A 147 -4.80 -7.23 -2.75
CA GLN A 147 -5.73 -7.06 -1.63
C GLN A 147 -5.08 -6.38 -0.41
N GLY A 148 -3.84 -6.74 -0.07
CA GLY A 148 -3.06 -6.05 0.96
C GLY A 148 -2.72 -4.60 0.59
N GLY A 149 -2.57 -4.28 -0.69
CA GLY A 149 -2.36 -2.90 -1.19
C GLY A 149 -3.61 -2.02 -1.07
N CYS A 150 -4.80 -2.63 -1.22
CA CYS A 150 -6.07 -2.01 -0.84
C CYS A 150 -6.14 -1.81 0.69
N ALA A 151 -5.82 -2.85 1.45
CA ALA A 151 -5.83 -2.81 2.92
C ALA A 151 -4.86 -1.76 3.48
N ALA A 152 -3.69 -1.57 2.87
CA ALA A 152 -2.73 -0.54 3.21
C ALA A 152 -3.33 0.88 3.09
N GLY A 153 -4.07 1.14 2.01
CA GLY A 153 -4.80 2.40 1.83
C GLY A 153 -5.93 2.58 2.84
N MET A 154 -6.73 1.54 3.06
CA MET A 154 -7.79 1.54 4.10
C MET A 154 -7.21 1.79 5.49
N LEU A 155 -6.09 1.16 5.84
CA LEU A 155 -5.43 1.33 7.13
C LEU A 155 -4.90 2.75 7.31
N ALA A 156 -4.23 3.30 6.30
CA ALA A 156 -3.78 4.69 6.30
C ALA A 156 -4.95 5.66 6.52
N SER A 157 -6.06 5.44 5.78
CA SER A 157 -7.30 6.19 5.96
C SER A 157 -7.86 6.09 7.37
N LEU A 158 -7.97 4.88 7.93
CA LEU A 158 -8.55 4.64 9.26
C LEU A 158 -7.78 5.38 10.34
N LEU A 159 -6.47 5.49 10.17
CA LEU A 159 -5.60 6.12 11.15
C LEU A 159 -5.44 7.65 10.96
N ASP A 160 -6.02 8.23 9.90
CA ASP A 160 -5.98 9.67 9.68
C ASP A 160 -6.92 10.43 10.65
N PRO A 161 -6.54 11.65 11.07
CA PRO A 161 -7.41 12.50 11.89
C PRO A 161 -8.71 12.87 11.16
N GLY A 162 -9.84 12.76 11.86
CA GLY A 162 -11.17 13.08 11.35
C GLY A 162 -11.88 11.93 10.63
N ARG A 163 -11.29 10.73 10.62
CA ARG A 163 -11.86 9.59 9.88
C ARG A 163 -13.14 9.05 10.52
N ARG A 164 -13.22 9.02 11.85
CA ARG A 164 -14.41 8.54 12.58
C ARG A 164 -15.67 9.30 12.15
N GLU A 165 -15.58 10.62 12.09
CA GLU A 165 -16.66 11.52 11.71
C GLU A 165 -17.11 11.28 10.26
N ALA A 166 -16.17 11.02 9.36
CA ALA A 166 -16.47 10.68 7.97
C ALA A 166 -17.27 9.37 7.85
N PHE A 167 -16.89 8.34 8.62
CA PHE A 167 -17.65 7.09 8.68
C PHE A 167 -19.05 7.29 9.29
N GLN A 168 -19.18 8.09 10.35
CA GLN A 168 -20.48 8.42 10.94
C GLN A 168 -21.39 9.16 9.95
N ALA A 169 -20.85 10.13 9.20
CA ALA A 169 -21.60 10.83 8.16
C ALA A 169 -22.03 9.88 7.02
N ALA A 170 -21.13 8.99 6.59
CA ALA A 170 -21.42 8.05 5.51
C ALA A 170 -22.51 7.02 5.87
N GLN A 171 -22.68 6.68 7.15
CA GLN A 171 -23.75 5.77 7.60
C GLN A 171 -25.16 6.26 7.23
N GLN A 172 -25.37 7.58 7.17
CA GLN A 172 -26.65 8.16 6.75
C GLN A 172 -27.03 7.76 5.31
N ASN A 173 -26.04 7.38 4.50
CA ASN A 173 -26.19 6.96 3.11
C ASN A 173 -25.86 5.46 2.91
N GLY A 174 -25.94 4.65 3.98
CA GLY A 174 -25.68 3.21 3.92
C GLY A 174 -24.20 2.81 3.96
N GLY A 175 -23.29 3.74 4.29
CA GLY A 175 -21.89 3.45 4.57
C GLY A 175 -21.71 2.47 5.74
N ILE A 176 -20.64 1.68 5.72
CA ILE A 176 -20.32 0.83 6.87
C ILE A 176 -19.94 1.68 8.10
N PRO A 177 -20.10 1.17 9.33
CA PRO A 177 -19.62 1.88 10.51
C PRO A 177 -18.09 1.94 10.59
N TYR A 178 -17.59 2.91 11.36
CA TYR A 178 -16.16 2.96 11.69
C TYR A 178 -15.79 1.66 12.43
N PRO A 179 -14.72 0.95 12.05
CA PRO A 179 -14.37 -0.32 12.66
C PRO A 179 -14.01 -0.15 14.15
N GLU A 180 -14.85 -0.69 15.04
CA GLU A 180 -14.67 -0.57 16.50
C GLU A 180 -13.31 -1.08 17.00
N ALA A 181 -12.72 -2.06 16.31
CA ALA A 181 -11.40 -2.59 16.63
C ALA A 181 -10.27 -1.54 16.56
N PHE A 182 -10.49 -0.41 15.88
CA PHE A 182 -9.55 0.71 15.79
C PHE A 182 -9.74 1.77 16.89
N GLU A 183 -10.64 1.50 17.83
CA GLU A 183 -10.92 2.35 18.98
C GLU A 183 -10.49 1.65 20.27
N LYS A 184 -10.04 2.45 21.23
CA LYS A 184 -9.86 2.01 22.62
C LYS A 184 -10.63 2.94 23.53
N ASP A 185 -11.27 2.38 24.54
CA ASP A 185 -11.93 3.16 25.58
C ASP A 185 -10.88 3.80 26.48
N THR A 186 -11.11 5.07 26.81
CA THR A 186 -10.32 5.90 27.72
C THR A 186 -11.25 6.66 28.64
N GLU A 187 -10.73 7.21 29.74
CA GLU A 187 -11.52 8.04 30.66
C GLU A 187 -12.15 9.27 29.96
N GLU A 188 -11.53 9.74 28.88
CA GLU A 188 -11.95 10.90 28.07
C GLU A 188 -12.82 10.50 26.85
N GLY A 189 -13.19 9.22 26.71
CA GLY A 189 -13.99 8.69 25.61
C GLY A 189 -13.20 7.71 24.73
N LYS A 190 -13.46 7.69 23.42
CA LYS A 190 -12.81 6.75 22.50
C LYS A 190 -11.55 7.34 21.85
N ALA A 191 -10.38 6.78 22.16
CA ALA A 191 -9.12 7.12 21.51
C ALA A 191 -8.76 6.13 20.39
N GLN A 192 -7.85 6.53 19.51
CA GLN A 192 -7.32 5.67 18.45
C GLN A 192 -6.31 4.67 19.01
N ILE A 193 -6.29 3.45 18.46
CA ILE A 193 -5.37 2.38 18.93
C ILE A 193 -3.91 2.60 18.52
N HIS A 194 -3.66 3.47 17.54
CA HIS A 194 -2.36 3.68 16.93
C HIS A 194 -2.27 5.11 16.37
N PRO A 195 -1.13 5.82 16.45
CA PRO A 195 -0.98 7.14 15.82
C PRO A 195 -1.17 7.07 14.29
N PRO A 196 -1.37 8.19 13.58
CA PRO A 196 -1.34 8.19 12.13
C PRO A 196 -0.04 7.56 11.59
N LEU A 197 -0.13 6.78 10.52
CA LEU A 197 1.06 6.24 9.87
C LEU A 197 1.84 7.38 9.21
N LYS A 198 3.16 7.28 9.19
CA LYS A 198 4.01 8.24 8.48
C LYS A 198 3.94 8.04 6.97
N PHE A 199 3.66 6.82 6.52
CA PHE A 199 3.49 6.50 5.10
C PHE A 199 2.72 5.20 4.86
N ALA A 200 2.19 5.06 3.65
CA ALA A 200 1.69 3.80 3.10
C ALA A 200 2.25 3.54 1.70
N VAL A 201 2.30 2.28 1.29
CA VAL A 201 2.72 1.86 -0.05
C VAL A 201 1.77 0.80 -0.57
N SER A 202 1.31 1.01 -1.80
CA SER A 202 0.34 0.15 -2.46
C SER A 202 0.93 -0.43 -3.76
N TYR A 203 1.23 -1.72 -3.76
CA TYR A 203 1.64 -2.46 -4.97
C TYR A 203 0.43 -3.17 -5.57
N SER A 204 0.05 -2.81 -6.80
CA SER A 204 -1.16 -3.34 -7.47
C SER A 204 -2.42 -3.28 -6.59
N GLY A 205 -2.50 -2.32 -5.66
CA GLY A 205 -3.68 -2.12 -4.83
C GLY A 205 -4.75 -1.31 -5.55
N PHE A 206 -5.92 -1.23 -4.95
CA PHE A 206 -7.10 -0.63 -5.56
C PHE A 206 -8.02 0.01 -4.52
N ALA A 207 -8.92 0.87 -4.96
CA ALA A 207 -10.09 1.29 -4.21
C ALA A 207 -11.36 0.69 -4.85
N PRO A 208 -12.34 0.21 -4.07
CA PRO A 208 -13.69 -0.05 -4.57
C PRO A 208 -14.35 1.27 -5.00
N VAL A 209 -14.44 1.51 -6.30
CA VAL A 209 -15.05 2.74 -6.85
C VAL A 209 -16.56 2.67 -6.97
N ASP A 210 -17.11 1.47 -7.15
CA ASP A 210 -18.52 1.30 -7.47
C ASP A 210 -19.34 0.74 -6.29
N THR A 211 -18.77 0.77 -5.09
CA THR A 211 -19.44 0.32 -3.88
C THR A 211 -19.53 1.46 -2.86
N PRO A 212 -20.69 2.13 -2.71
CA PRO A 212 -20.83 3.30 -1.84
C PRO A 212 -20.58 2.97 -0.36
N PHE A 213 -20.75 1.71 0.04
CA PHE A 213 -20.53 1.23 1.41
C PHE A 213 -19.14 1.55 1.96
N TYR A 214 -18.13 1.67 1.08
CA TYR A 214 -16.73 1.85 1.43
C TYR A 214 -16.21 3.27 1.20
N GLN A 215 -17.08 4.21 0.85
CA GLN A 215 -16.67 5.58 0.48
C GLN A 215 -15.90 6.29 1.60
N ALA A 216 -16.25 6.03 2.87
CA ALA A 216 -15.63 6.68 4.02
C ALA A 216 -14.13 6.37 4.19
N PHE A 217 -13.61 5.28 3.57
CA PHE A 217 -12.17 5.01 3.50
C PHE A 217 -11.41 5.94 2.55
N TYR A 218 -12.10 6.66 1.68
CA TYR A 218 -11.49 7.40 0.58
C TYR A 218 -11.92 8.87 0.56
N GLU A 219 -13.01 9.20 1.25
CA GLU A 219 -13.50 10.56 1.43
C GLU A 219 -13.71 10.86 2.93
N PRO A 220 -13.13 11.95 3.48
CA PRO A 220 -12.20 12.88 2.81
C PRO A 220 -10.91 12.16 2.38
N LYS A 221 -10.11 12.80 1.51
CA LYS A 221 -8.88 12.20 0.99
C LYS A 221 -7.95 11.70 2.10
N ILE A 222 -7.19 10.65 1.79
CA ILE A 222 -6.18 10.06 2.65
C ILE A 222 -5.02 11.06 2.79
N LYS A 223 -4.78 11.52 4.02
CA LYS A 223 -3.75 12.51 4.37
C LYS A 223 -2.38 11.86 4.49
N THR A 224 -2.32 10.65 5.04
CA THR A 224 -1.10 9.84 5.10
C THR A 224 -0.50 9.72 3.68
N PRO A 225 0.78 10.07 3.47
CA PRO A 225 1.42 9.95 2.17
C PRO A 225 1.42 8.51 1.65
N VAL A 226 0.95 8.31 0.41
CA VAL A 226 0.88 6.97 -0.22
C VAL A 226 1.71 6.93 -1.51
N LEU A 227 2.58 5.93 -1.65
CA LEU A 227 3.27 5.61 -2.91
C LEU A 227 2.60 4.41 -3.60
N HIS A 228 2.29 4.55 -4.89
CA HIS A 228 1.59 3.54 -5.66
C HIS A 228 2.49 2.93 -6.74
N PHE A 229 2.48 1.59 -6.84
CA PHE A 229 3.16 0.84 -7.88
C PHE A 229 2.14 0.13 -8.76
N LEU A 230 2.17 0.41 -10.06
CA LEU A 230 1.23 -0.13 -11.04
C LEU A 230 1.99 -0.90 -12.13
N GLY A 231 1.55 -2.13 -12.39
CA GLY A 231 2.04 -2.93 -13.51
C GLY A 231 1.31 -2.54 -14.80
N THR A 232 2.04 -2.22 -15.86
CA THR A 232 1.41 -1.87 -17.16
C THR A 232 0.77 -3.07 -17.86
N LEU A 233 1.06 -4.28 -17.41
CA LEU A 233 0.50 -5.53 -17.92
C LEU A 233 -0.35 -6.25 -16.84
N ASP A 234 -0.80 -5.53 -15.81
CA ASP A 234 -1.62 -6.11 -14.74
C ASP A 234 -3.02 -6.43 -15.26
N THR A 235 -3.33 -7.73 -15.38
CA THR A 235 -4.64 -8.22 -15.83
C THR A 235 -5.54 -8.65 -14.68
N VAL A 236 -5.08 -8.53 -13.43
CA VAL A 236 -5.84 -8.95 -12.23
C VAL A 236 -6.51 -7.75 -11.58
N VAL A 237 -5.80 -6.63 -11.50
CA VAL A 237 -6.33 -5.36 -11.00
C VAL A 237 -6.29 -4.34 -12.13
N GLU A 238 -7.47 -3.98 -12.62
CA GLU A 238 -7.61 -2.95 -13.65
C GLU A 238 -7.01 -1.62 -13.18
N GLU A 239 -6.28 -0.96 -14.09
CA GLU A 239 -5.59 0.30 -13.80
C GLU A 239 -6.53 1.36 -13.23
N ALA A 240 -7.77 1.45 -13.74
CA ALA A 240 -8.76 2.41 -13.26
C ALA A 240 -9.03 2.30 -11.75
N ARG A 241 -9.05 1.08 -11.21
CA ARG A 241 -9.29 0.83 -9.77
C ARG A 241 -8.06 1.20 -8.92
N SER A 242 -6.85 1.01 -9.45
CA SER A 242 -5.63 1.51 -8.81
C SER A 242 -5.54 3.03 -8.85
N LEU A 243 -5.86 3.66 -9.98
CA LEU A 243 -5.87 5.12 -10.12
C LEU A 243 -6.96 5.77 -9.27
N ALA A 244 -8.06 5.07 -8.98
CA ALA A 244 -9.03 5.55 -8.01
C ALA A 244 -8.46 5.67 -6.60
N LEU A 245 -7.67 4.69 -6.16
CA LEU A 245 -6.94 4.79 -4.91
C LEU A 245 -5.95 5.96 -4.92
N VAL A 246 -5.23 6.18 -6.03
CA VAL A 246 -4.33 7.34 -6.19
C VAL A 246 -5.09 8.66 -6.03
N LYS A 247 -6.27 8.78 -6.65
CA LYS A 247 -7.10 10.00 -6.60
C LYS A 247 -7.66 10.28 -5.21
N ALA A 248 -7.88 9.23 -4.41
CA ALA A 248 -8.31 9.32 -3.03
C ALA A 248 -7.21 9.78 -2.06
N CYS A 249 -5.96 9.89 -2.50
CA CYS A 249 -4.86 10.38 -1.67
C CYS A 249 -4.59 11.88 -1.89
N GLU A 250 -4.27 12.60 -0.80
CA GLU A 250 -3.69 13.94 -0.88
C GLU A 250 -2.26 13.87 -1.45
N ASN A 251 -1.81 14.96 -2.09
CA ASN A 251 -0.44 15.08 -2.62
C ASN A 251 0.00 13.87 -3.49
N SER A 252 -0.94 13.29 -4.26
CA SER A 252 -0.70 12.11 -5.08
C SER A 252 0.07 12.39 -6.38
N GLU A 253 0.27 13.67 -6.72
CA GLU A 253 1.15 14.07 -7.81
C GLU A 253 2.56 13.58 -7.57
N GLY A 254 3.11 12.85 -8.55
CA GLY A 254 4.46 12.32 -8.42
C GLY A 254 4.58 11.10 -7.51
N ARG A 255 3.47 10.45 -7.09
CA ARG A 255 3.46 9.28 -6.21
C ARG A 255 3.03 7.99 -6.91
N VAL A 256 3.22 7.90 -8.22
CA VAL A 256 2.88 6.72 -9.03
C VAL A 256 4.11 6.23 -9.79
N VAL A 257 4.45 4.96 -9.57
CA VAL A 257 5.56 4.27 -10.21
C VAL A 257 5.01 3.15 -11.09
N TYR A 258 5.17 3.30 -12.40
CA TYR A 258 4.86 2.25 -13.34
C TYR A 258 6.04 1.29 -13.52
N HIS A 259 5.75 -0.01 -13.65
CA HIS A 259 6.70 -1.03 -14.05
C HIS A 259 6.13 -1.86 -15.22
N PRO A 260 6.98 -2.41 -16.11
CA PRO A 260 6.53 -3.11 -17.33
C PRO A 260 5.93 -4.50 -17.07
N GLY A 261 5.62 -4.83 -15.81
CA GLY A 261 5.23 -6.16 -15.38
C GLY A 261 3.72 -6.35 -15.26
N GLY A 262 3.30 -7.60 -15.06
CA GLY A 262 1.93 -7.96 -14.67
C GLY A 262 1.67 -7.78 -13.17
N HIS A 263 0.79 -8.62 -12.60
CA HIS A 263 0.36 -8.55 -11.21
C HIS A 263 1.39 -9.09 -10.21
N PHE A 264 2.45 -8.34 -9.93
CA PHE A 264 3.46 -8.72 -8.93
C PHE A 264 4.17 -7.51 -8.30
N LEU A 265 4.81 -7.74 -7.15
CA LEU A 265 5.67 -6.75 -6.48
C LEU A 265 7.11 -6.86 -7.03
N PRO A 266 7.67 -5.81 -7.69
CA PRO A 266 9.01 -5.83 -8.27
C PRO A 266 10.13 -5.72 -7.21
N SER A 267 10.30 -6.76 -6.39
CA SER A 267 11.13 -6.76 -5.17
C SER A 267 12.65 -6.65 -5.39
N SER A 268 13.14 -6.94 -6.60
CA SER A 268 14.56 -6.91 -6.96
C SER A 268 14.90 -5.89 -8.04
N GLN A 269 13.89 -5.23 -8.62
CA GLN A 269 14.11 -4.30 -9.73
C GLN A 269 14.64 -2.96 -9.21
N LYS A 270 15.81 -2.55 -9.68
CA LYS A 270 16.54 -1.38 -9.17
C LYS A 270 15.68 -0.11 -9.13
N ALA A 271 14.98 0.22 -10.21
CA ALA A 271 14.22 1.45 -10.30
C ALA A 271 13.02 1.50 -9.32
N PRO A 272 12.11 0.50 -9.31
CA PRO A 272 11.04 0.45 -8.31
C PRO A 272 11.52 0.46 -6.86
N VAL A 273 12.55 -0.33 -6.54
CA VAL A 273 13.12 -0.40 -5.18
C VAL A 273 13.74 0.95 -4.78
N SER A 274 14.45 1.62 -5.70
CA SER A 274 15.03 2.94 -5.44
C SER A 274 13.96 4.00 -5.23
N ALA A 275 12.84 3.94 -5.97
CA ALA A 275 11.70 4.82 -5.80
C ALA A 275 11.06 4.65 -4.42
N LEU A 276 10.87 3.40 -3.95
CA LEU A 276 10.38 3.11 -2.61
C LEU A 276 11.31 3.67 -1.52
N ILE A 277 12.62 3.41 -1.62
CA ILE A 277 13.60 3.89 -0.64
C ILE A 277 13.61 5.42 -0.59
N ALA A 278 13.61 6.08 -1.75
CA ALA A 278 13.60 7.54 -1.82
C ALA A 278 12.35 8.13 -1.16
N PHE A 279 11.18 7.56 -1.46
CA PHE A 279 9.91 7.95 -0.85
C PHE A 279 9.93 7.80 0.68
N MET A 280 10.36 6.63 1.17
CA MET A 280 10.43 6.36 2.61
C MET A 280 11.38 7.33 3.32
N LYS A 281 12.54 7.65 2.74
CA LYS A 281 13.47 8.63 3.32
C LYS A 281 12.88 10.03 3.35
N GLU A 282 12.22 10.46 2.28
CA GLU A 282 11.55 11.76 2.19
C GLU A 282 10.50 11.94 3.29
N VAL A 283 9.57 10.99 3.42
CA VAL A 283 8.47 11.09 4.38
C VAL A 283 8.93 10.93 5.82
N LEU A 284 9.92 10.07 6.08
CA LEU A 284 10.46 9.88 7.44
C LEU A 284 11.28 11.08 7.90
N HIS A 285 12.00 11.76 6.99
CA HIS A 285 12.75 12.97 7.31
C HIS A 285 11.84 14.17 7.60
N ASN A 286 10.75 14.34 6.85
CA ASN A 286 9.81 15.45 7.07
C ASN A 286 9.07 15.37 8.41
N VAL A 287 9.09 14.20 9.07
CA VAL A 287 8.45 13.95 10.36
C VAL A 287 9.44 14.11 11.53
N GLU A 288 10.76 14.07 11.28
CA GLU A 288 11.74 14.38 12.33
C GLU A 288 11.82 15.89 12.57
N PRO A 289 11.85 16.36 13.84
CA PRO A 289 12.03 17.78 14.11
C PRO A 289 13.39 18.23 13.55
N ARG A 290 13.39 19.29 12.72
CA ARG A 290 14.63 19.93 12.30
C ARG A 290 15.36 20.40 13.55
N ASN A 291 16.50 19.81 13.88
CA ASN A 291 17.39 20.38 14.87
C ASN A 291 17.97 21.67 14.26
N GLU A 292 17.46 22.83 14.65
CA GLU A 292 17.93 24.16 14.22
C GLU A 292 19.37 24.49 14.69
N LYS A 293 20.17 23.50 15.08
CA LYS A 293 21.51 23.71 15.67
C LYS A 293 22.69 23.47 14.72
N GLU A 294 22.48 23.01 13.50
CA GLU A 294 23.60 22.76 12.56
C GLU A 294 23.83 23.88 11.53
N ASP A 295 22.94 24.87 11.41
CA ASP A 295 23.09 25.98 10.45
C ASP A 295 23.70 27.27 11.05
N SER A 296 24.16 27.28 12.32
CA SER A 296 24.71 28.48 12.97
C SER A 296 26.24 28.51 13.12
N VAL A 297 26.99 27.91 12.18
CA VAL A 297 28.46 28.02 12.14
C VAL A 297 28.94 28.82 10.92
N GLU A 298 28.30 29.95 10.65
CA GLU A 298 28.87 31.02 9.81
C GLU A 298 28.84 32.33 10.60
N GLY A 299 29.71 32.39 11.59
CA GLY A 299 29.97 33.57 12.41
C GLY A 299 31.35 33.46 13.06
N MET A 300 32.34 32.97 12.32
CA MET A 300 33.74 33.07 12.75
C MET A 300 34.22 34.49 12.47
N ASP A 301 34.31 35.27 13.55
CA ASP A 301 35.13 36.47 13.64
C ASP A 301 36.51 36.21 13.03
N VAL A 302 36.87 36.99 12.01
CA VAL A 302 38.26 37.18 11.58
C VAL A 302 38.70 38.56 12.06
N PRO A 303 39.54 38.64 13.11
CA PRO A 303 40.15 39.90 13.50
C PRO A 303 41.47 40.04 12.76
N PHE A 304 41.57 40.96 11.78
CA PHE A 304 42.79 41.70 11.44
C PHE A 304 42.45 42.97 10.66
#